data_AF-A0A257CSE6-F1
#
_entry.id   AF-A0A257CSE6-F1
#
_cell.length_a   1.000
_cell.length_b   1.000
_cell.length_c   1.000
_cell.angle_alpha   90.00
_cell.angle_beta   90.00
_cell.angle_gamma   90.00
#
_symmetry.space_group_name_H-M   'P 1'
#
loop_
_entity.id
_entity.type
_entity.pdbx_description
1 polymer ?
#
loop_
_entity_poly.entity_id
_entity_poly.type
_entity_poly.pdbx_seq_one_letter_code
_entity_poly.pdbx_strand_id
1 'polypeptide(L)'
;MKFRPKLTPISAALLVILLIVAIWGAAYPIATRLPQNTFQEPLNSSYNVLNVLFTALAFGGVIITLIFQAHEAKSARNEAVERSILEMFQILTSAEFQATKDSAFRVLVAAIKNREYGEYVASKLFAVDQLPYPGNEKVTGTLRELDKAKQTSDALEFERIERHDRLKLDDMMNFFSMLAQRESSKSIVNHVDFAYDWWRPALMLVAQLQKERRDTHPKIQVLCKNRLLQDIIWSLDRVYGHEPVTGDKAVWAYLSAHPLLKERFGLDQRYCPAANGTT
;
A
#
# COMPACT_ATOMS: atom_id res chain seq x y z
N MET A 1 21.56 -22.91 -12.18
CA MET A 1 20.20 -23.45 -12.03
C MET A 1 20.09 -24.15 -10.67
N LYS A 2 19.58 -23.49 -9.62
CA LYS A 2 19.39 -24.12 -8.30
C LYS A 2 18.04 -24.82 -8.32
N PHE A 3 18.05 -26.14 -8.52
CA PHE A 3 16.86 -26.98 -8.39
C PHE A 3 16.48 -27.00 -6.90
N ARG A 4 15.61 -26.08 -6.48
CA ARG A 4 14.92 -26.19 -5.20
C ARG A 4 13.67 -27.03 -5.48
N PRO A 5 13.64 -28.33 -5.12
CA PRO A 5 12.42 -29.10 -5.28
C PRO A 5 11.32 -28.37 -4.49
N LYS A 6 10.21 -28.04 -5.15
CA LYS A 6 8.99 -27.65 -4.42
C LYS A 6 8.62 -28.86 -3.58
N LEU A 7 8.90 -28.83 -2.28
CA LEU A 7 8.43 -29.88 -1.38
C LEU A 7 6.90 -29.81 -1.36
N THR A 8 6.28 -30.65 -2.17
CA THR A 8 4.87 -30.98 -2.03
C THR A 8 4.72 -31.76 -0.72
N PRO A 9 3.58 -31.65 -0.02
CA PRO A 9 3.38 -32.35 1.24
C PRO A 9 3.58 -33.87 1.12
N ILE A 10 3.29 -34.45 -0.06
CA ILE A 10 3.57 -35.86 -0.39
C ILE A 10 5.08 -36.14 -0.44
N SER A 11 5.87 -35.28 -1.08
CA SER A 11 7.33 -35.44 -1.12
C SER A 11 8.00 -35.26 0.25
N ALA A 12 7.44 -34.40 1.11
CA ALA A 12 7.90 -34.23 2.49
C ALA A 12 7.60 -35.47 3.34
N ALA A 13 6.38 -36.02 3.23
CA ALA A 13 6.00 -37.25 3.90
C ALA A 13 6.86 -38.43 3.47
N LEU A 14 7.08 -38.60 2.16
CA LEU A 14 7.97 -39.63 1.62
C LEU A 14 9.41 -39.46 2.13
N LEU A 15 9.93 -38.24 2.19
CA LEU A 15 11.28 -37.97 2.68
C LEU A 15 11.43 -38.27 4.18
N VAL A 16 10.44 -37.94 5.00
CA VAL A 16 10.44 -38.26 6.44
C VAL A 16 10.36 -39.77 6.66
N ILE A 17 9.48 -40.47 5.95
CA ILE A 17 9.37 -41.94 6.01
C ILE A 17 10.68 -42.59 5.56
N LEU A 18 11.27 -42.11 4.46
CA LEU A 18 12.53 -42.62 3.92
C LEU A 18 13.69 -42.36 4.87
N LEU A 19 13.76 -41.20 5.53
CA LEU A 19 14.75 -40.90 6.58
C LEU A 19 14.60 -41.84 7.78
N ILE A 20 13.38 -42.09 8.26
CA ILE A 20 13.12 -43.02 9.37
C ILE A 20 13.61 -44.42 8.98
N VAL A 21 13.24 -44.91 7.80
CA VAL A 21 13.66 -46.23 7.29
C VAL A 21 15.18 -46.30 7.08
N ALA A 22 15.81 -45.25 6.56
CA ALA A 22 17.25 -45.21 6.28
C ALA A 22 18.08 -45.14 7.56
N ILE A 23 17.70 -44.29 8.52
CA ILE A 23 18.35 -44.22 9.84
C ILE A 23 18.21 -45.57 10.56
N TRP A 24 17.06 -46.21 10.44
CA TRP A 24 16.81 -47.51 11.05
C TRP A 24 17.62 -48.63 10.38
N GLY A 25 17.64 -48.67 9.04
CA GLY A 25 18.45 -49.61 8.26
C GLY A 25 19.95 -49.46 8.51
N ALA A 26 20.42 -48.24 8.80
CA ALA A 26 21.81 -47.97 9.18
C ALA A 26 22.11 -48.34 10.65
N ALA A 27 21.14 -48.20 11.56
CA ALA A 27 21.30 -48.53 12.97
C ALA A 27 21.34 -50.04 13.24
N TYR A 28 20.59 -50.84 12.47
CA TYR A 28 20.54 -52.30 12.62
C TYR A 28 21.92 -53.01 12.54
N PRO A 29 22.78 -52.77 11.53
CA PRO A 29 24.11 -53.41 11.46
C PRO A 29 25.10 -52.88 12.52
N ILE A 30 24.87 -51.68 13.05
CA ILE A 30 25.67 -51.14 14.16
C ILE A 30 25.30 -51.88 15.45
N ALA A 31 24.00 -52.12 15.67
CA ALA A 31 23.51 -52.87 16.83
C ALA A 31 24.00 -54.32 16.86
N THR A 32 24.09 -54.99 15.70
CA THR A 32 24.56 -56.39 15.63
C THR A 32 26.07 -56.57 15.81
N ARG A 33 26.84 -55.47 15.78
CA ARG A 33 28.31 -55.48 16.01
C ARG A 33 28.71 -55.11 17.44
N LEU A 34 27.74 -54.77 18.30
CA LEU A 34 28.00 -54.46 19.70
C LEU A 34 28.18 -55.74 20.54
N PRO A 35 29.07 -55.75 21.55
CA PRO A 35 29.31 -56.94 22.37
C PRO A 35 28.05 -57.40 23.12
N GLN A 36 27.76 -58.70 23.07
CA GLN A 36 26.57 -59.36 23.63
C GLN A 36 26.36 -59.18 25.15
N ASN A 37 27.32 -58.57 25.86
CA ASN A 37 27.29 -58.39 27.32
C ASN A 37 26.71 -57.05 27.79
N THR A 38 26.23 -56.18 26.89
CA THR A 38 25.75 -54.83 27.26
C THR A 38 24.23 -54.77 27.47
N PHE A 39 23.46 -55.73 26.95
CA PHE A 39 22.00 -55.78 27.09
C PHE A 39 21.54 -57.21 27.43
N GLN A 40 21.75 -57.63 28.68
CA GLN A 40 21.18 -58.86 29.22
C GLN A 40 19.68 -58.66 29.52
N GLU A 41 18.83 -58.60 28.50
CA GLU A 41 17.40 -58.87 28.62
C GLU A 41 16.78 -58.99 27.20
N PRO A 42 16.58 -60.22 26.68
CA PRO A 42 16.30 -60.44 25.26
C PRO A 42 14.94 -59.92 24.79
N LEU A 43 13.96 -59.80 25.70
CA LEU A 43 12.62 -59.30 25.38
C LEU A 43 12.52 -57.78 25.56
N ASN A 44 13.07 -57.24 26.65
CA ASN A 44 12.95 -55.82 27.00
C ASN A 44 13.69 -54.91 26.00
N SER A 45 14.84 -55.35 25.49
CA SER A 45 15.57 -54.62 24.44
C SER A 45 14.82 -54.55 23.11
N SER A 46 14.09 -55.60 22.73
CA SER A 46 13.32 -55.64 21.48
C SER A 46 12.05 -54.78 21.57
N TYR A 47 11.37 -54.77 22.72
CA TYR A 47 10.23 -53.88 22.98
C TYR A 47 10.65 -52.41 23.06
N ASN A 48 11.81 -52.09 23.64
CA ASN A 48 12.33 -50.72 23.64
C ASN A 48 12.66 -50.22 22.22
N VAL A 49 13.22 -51.07 21.36
CA VAL A 49 13.48 -50.71 19.95
C VAL A 49 12.18 -50.44 19.19
N LEU A 50 11.15 -51.27 19.41
CA LEU A 50 9.82 -51.04 18.82
C LEU A 50 9.17 -49.75 19.34
N ASN A 51 9.25 -49.49 20.64
CA ASN A 51 8.71 -48.27 21.24
C ASN A 51 9.38 -47.00 20.69
N VAL A 52 10.70 -47.02 20.47
CA VAL A 52 11.43 -45.90 19.84
C VAL A 52 10.98 -45.70 18.39
N LEU A 53 10.76 -46.78 17.62
CA LEU A 53 10.23 -46.69 16.26
C LEU A 53 8.82 -46.09 16.23
N PHE A 54 7.92 -46.54 17.10
CA PHE A 54 6.57 -45.96 17.21
C PHE A 54 6.60 -44.49 17.63
N THR A 55 7.52 -44.12 18.54
CA THR A 55 7.71 -42.73 18.96
C THR A 55 8.24 -41.87 17.80
N ALA A 56 9.21 -42.37 17.03
CA ALA A 56 9.74 -41.68 15.86
C ALA A 56 8.71 -41.52 14.74
N LEU A 57 7.88 -42.55 14.51
CA LEU A 57 6.76 -42.50 13.55
C LEU A 57 5.68 -41.51 14.00
N ALA A 58 5.33 -41.48 15.29
CA ALA A 58 4.37 -40.52 15.83
C ALA A 58 4.88 -39.08 15.69
N PHE A 59 6.16 -38.83 16.00
CA PHE A 59 6.79 -37.53 15.80
C PHE A 59 6.86 -37.13 14.32
N GLY A 60 7.17 -38.08 13.44
CA GLY A 60 7.10 -37.88 11.99
C GLY A 60 5.70 -37.49 11.51
N GLY A 61 4.67 -38.13 12.06
CA GLY A 61 3.26 -37.76 11.84
C GLY A 61 2.97 -36.31 12.21
N VAL A 62 3.42 -35.86 13.40
CA VAL A 62 3.27 -34.46 13.84
C VAL A 62 3.95 -33.47 12.89
N ILE A 63 5.19 -33.76 12.45
CA ILE A 63 5.90 -32.92 11.48
C ILE A 63 5.12 -32.82 10.16
N ILE A 64 4.64 -33.95 9.65
CA ILE A 64 3.85 -33.99 8.42
C ILE A 64 2.58 -33.14 8.59
N THR A 65 1.85 -33.29 9.70
CA THR A 65 0.65 -32.50 10.00
C THR A 65 0.96 -31.00 10.06
N LEU A 66 2.06 -30.58 10.70
CA LEU A 66 2.46 -29.17 10.74
C LEU A 66 2.78 -28.62 9.34
N ILE A 67 3.43 -29.42 8.48
CA ILE A 67 3.70 -29.04 7.08
C ILE A 67 2.40 -28.89 6.30
N PHE A 68 1.45 -29.81 6.47
CA PHE A 68 0.12 -29.72 5.84
C PHE A 68 -0.64 -28.49 6.30
N GLN A 69 -0.71 -28.23 7.61
CA GLN A 69 -1.37 -27.05 8.17
C GLN A 69 -0.73 -25.75 7.66
N ALA A 70 0.61 -25.69 7.57
CA ALA A 70 1.31 -24.54 7.02
C ALA A 70 1.02 -24.34 5.52
N HIS A 71 0.90 -25.43 4.76
CA HIS A 71 0.53 -25.37 3.35
C HIS A 71 -0.91 -24.92 3.15
N GLU A 72 -1.86 -25.49 3.89
CA GLU A 72 -3.27 -25.15 3.84
C GLU A 72 -3.52 -23.71 4.29
N ALA A 73 -2.89 -23.26 5.37
CA ALA A 73 -2.94 -21.86 5.81
C ALA A 73 -2.40 -20.91 4.74
N LYS A 74 -1.34 -21.30 4.02
CA LYS A 74 -0.81 -20.50 2.90
C LYS A 74 -1.78 -20.46 1.73
N SER A 75 -2.40 -21.58 1.37
CA SER A 75 -3.38 -21.65 0.28
C SER A 75 -4.64 -20.85 0.61
N ALA A 76 -5.20 -21.00 1.82
CA ALA A 76 -6.33 -20.21 2.32
C ALA A 76 -6.03 -18.71 2.34
N ARG A 77 -4.80 -18.32 2.75
CA ARG A 77 -4.35 -16.93 2.68
C ARG A 77 -4.31 -16.41 1.24
N ASN A 78 -3.82 -17.20 0.29
CA ASN A 78 -3.77 -16.79 -1.11
C ASN A 78 -5.17 -16.62 -1.69
N GLU A 79 -6.09 -17.55 -1.42
CA GLU A 79 -7.49 -17.44 -1.85
C GLU A 79 -8.18 -16.20 -1.25
N ALA A 80 -7.93 -15.91 0.03
CA ALA A 80 -8.43 -14.69 0.66
C ALA A 80 -7.89 -13.42 -0.02
N VAL A 81 -6.61 -13.40 -0.38
CA VAL A 81 -6.00 -12.28 -1.13
C VAL A 81 -6.61 -12.15 -2.53
N GLU A 82 -6.80 -13.25 -3.26
CA GLU A 82 -7.44 -13.24 -4.58
C GLU A 82 -8.88 -12.73 -4.51
N ARG A 83 -9.66 -13.17 -3.51
CA ARG A 83 -11.02 -12.66 -3.28
C ARG A 83 -11.02 -11.17 -2.98
N SER A 84 -10.14 -10.71 -2.10
CA SER A 84 -10.00 -9.27 -1.81
C SER A 84 -9.55 -8.45 -3.03
N ILE A 85 -8.72 -9.01 -3.91
CA ILE A 85 -8.33 -8.37 -5.19
C ILE A 85 -9.56 -8.21 -6.10
N LEU A 86 -10.36 -9.26 -6.25
CA LEU A 86 -11.58 -9.21 -7.07
C LEU A 86 -12.61 -8.23 -6.50
N GLU A 87 -12.84 -8.24 -5.19
CA GLU A 87 -13.72 -7.28 -4.51
C GLU A 87 -13.23 -5.84 -4.70
N MET A 88 -11.93 -5.60 -4.54
CA MET A 88 -11.34 -4.29 -4.78
C MET A 88 -11.53 -3.84 -6.23
N PHE A 89 -11.31 -4.73 -7.21
CA PHE A 89 -11.54 -4.44 -8.62
C PHE A 89 -13.01 -4.11 -8.93
N GLN A 90 -13.95 -4.82 -8.32
CA GLN A 90 -15.38 -4.52 -8.43
C GLN A 90 -15.73 -3.15 -7.83
N ILE A 91 -15.20 -2.85 -6.64
CA ILE A 91 -15.37 -1.54 -6.01
C ILE A 91 -14.81 -0.44 -6.89
N LEU A 92 -13.61 -0.63 -7.45
CA LEU A 92 -12.98 0.35 -8.31
C LEU A 92 -13.77 0.62 -9.58
N THR A 93 -14.32 -0.41 -10.20
CA THR A 93 -15.11 -0.25 -11.43
C THR A 93 -16.54 0.20 -11.16
N SER A 94 -16.96 0.27 -9.90
CA SER A 94 -18.28 0.75 -9.51
C SER A 94 -18.50 2.22 -9.88
N ALA A 95 -19.74 2.55 -10.23
CA ALA A 95 -20.12 3.92 -10.56
C ALA A 95 -19.88 4.90 -9.40
N GLU A 96 -20.09 4.45 -8.16
CA GLU A 96 -19.89 5.27 -6.96
C GLU A 96 -18.41 5.65 -6.75
N PHE A 97 -17.51 4.68 -6.91
CA PHE A 97 -16.07 4.95 -6.80
C PHE A 97 -15.60 5.85 -7.95
N GLN A 98 -16.06 5.59 -9.18
CA GLN A 98 -15.72 6.45 -10.32
C GLN A 98 -16.21 7.89 -10.12
N ALA A 99 -17.42 8.08 -9.58
CA ALA A 99 -17.93 9.42 -9.24
C ALA A 99 -17.07 10.10 -8.16
N THR A 100 -16.67 9.36 -7.12
CA THR A 100 -15.78 9.87 -6.05
C THR A 100 -14.42 10.27 -6.62
N LYS A 101 -13.84 9.42 -7.47
CA LYS A 101 -12.60 9.71 -8.20
C LYS A 101 -12.70 10.98 -9.02
N ASP A 102 -13.76 11.13 -9.82
CA ASP A 102 -13.93 12.28 -10.72
C ASP A 102 -14.15 13.58 -9.92
N SER A 103 -14.93 13.54 -8.84
CA SER A 103 -15.05 14.65 -7.89
C SER A 103 -13.71 15.05 -7.27
N ALA A 104 -12.94 14.10 -6.74
CA ALA A 104 -11.63 14.37 -6.15
C ALA A 104 -10.66 14.96 -7.18
N PHE A 105 -10.63 14.41 -8.41
CA PHE A 105 -9.77 14.91 -9.48
C PHE A 105 -10.15 16.32 -9.91
N ARG A 106 -11.43 16.67 -9.96
CA ARG A 106 -11.85 18.05 -10.28
C ARG A 106 -11.26 19.06 -9.30
N VAL A 107 -11.22 18.73 -8.01
CA VAL A 107 -10.57 19.57 -6.99
C VAL A 107 -9.07 19.67 -7.23
N LEU A 108 -8.39 18.56 -7.48
CA LEU A 108 -6.94 18.54 -7.73
C LEU A 108 -6.57 19.32 -9.00
N VAL A 109 -7.33 19.16 -10.09
CA VAL A 109 -7.09 19.89 -11.34
C VAL A 109 -7.34 21.39 -11.15
N ALA A 110 -8.38 21.77 -10.41
CA ALA A 110 -8.60 23.18 -10.07
C ALA A 110 -7.43 23.75 -9.24
N ALA A 111 -6.90 22.97 -8.29
CA ALA A 111 -5.72 23.36 -7.51
C ALA A 111 -4.46 23.51 -8.37
N ILE A 112 -4.28 22.64 -9.37
CA ILE A 112 -3.16 22.73 -10.33
C ILE A 112 -3.27 24.00 -11.20
N LYS A 113 -4.48 24.32 -11.68
CA LYS A 113 -4.75 25.48 -12.54
C LYS A 113 -4.73 26.81 -11.79
N ASN A 114 -4.99 26.80 -10.48
CA ASN A 114 -5.09 28.02 -9.70
C ASN A 114 -4.42 27.87 -8.33
N ARG A 115 -3.33 28.62 -8.12
CA ARG A 115 -2.55 28.59 -6.87
C ARG A 115 -3.34 28.96 -5.62
N GLU A 116 -4.19 29.98 -5.68
CA GLU A 116 -4.97 30.41 -4.51
C GLU A 116 -5.97 29.33 -4.08
N TYR A 117 -6.59 28.66 -5.05
CA TYR A 117 -7.47 27.52 -4.77
C TYR A 117 -6.67 26.33 -4.21
N GLY A 118 -5.48 26.04 -4.74
CA GLY A 118 -4.60 25.01 -4.21
C GLY A 118 -4.17 25.26 -2.77
N GLU A 119 -3.77 26.49 -2.44
CA GLU A 119 -3.42 26.91 -1.07
C GLU A 119 -4.63 26.81 -0.14
N TYR A 120 -5.81 27.20 -0.62
CA TYR A 120 -7.06 27.02 0.09
C TYR A 120 -7.34 25.54 0.39
N VAL A 121 -7.28 24.66 -0.61
CA VAL A 121 -7.49 23.21 -0.43
C VAL A 121 -6.48 22.63 0.55
N ALA A 122 -5.20 22.94 0.41
CA ALA A 122 -4.15 22.49 1.33
C ALA A 122 -4.38 22.97 2.77
N SER A 123 -4.91 24.18 2.95
CA SER A 123 -5.24 24.72 4.27
C SER A 123 -6.36 23.95 4.98
N LYS A 124 -7.28 23.32 4.23
CA LYS A 124 -8.38 22.52 4.80
C LYS A 124 -7.92 21.19 5.39
N LEU A 125 -6.67 20.79 5.13
CA LEU A 125 -6.06 19.62 5.76
C LEU A 125 -5.63 19.88 7.23
N PHE A 126 -5.78 21.11 7.71
CA PHE A 126 -5.51 21.48 9.10
C PHE A 126 -6.79 21.94 9.81
N ALA A 127 -6.87 21.69 11.12
CA ALA A 127 -7.99 22.12 11.94
C ALA A 127 -7.94 23.62 12.31
N VAL A 128 -6.76 24.25 12.18
CA VAL A 128 -6.51 25.65 12.56
C VAL A 128 -5.89 26.42 11.40
N ASP A 129 -6.04 27.75 11.42
CA ASP A 129 -5.53 28.67 10.39
C ASP A 129 -5.92 28.25 8.97
N GLN A 130 -7.18 27.84 8.78
CA GLN A 130 -7.72 27.55 7.45
C GLN A 130 -7.94 28.84 6.65
N LEU A 131 -7.66 28.81 5.36
CA LEU A 131 -7.94 29.95 4.48
C LEU A 131 -9.45 30.04 4.18
N PRO A 132 -9.97 31.27 3.97
CA PRO A 132 -11.29 31.48 3.40
C PRO A 132 -11.31 31.04 1.93
N TYR A 133 -12.52 30.75 1.42
CA TYR A 133 -12.70 30.38 0.02
C TYR A 133 -12.24 31.53 -0.91
N PRO A 134 -11.36 31.28 -1.91
CA PRO A 134 -10.90 32.30 -2.83
C PRO A 134 -11.97 32.54 -3.90
N GLY A 135 -12.99 33.32 -3.56
CA GLY A 135 -14.15 33.64 -4.40
C GLY A 135 -13.88 34.59 -5.57
N ASN A 136 -12.69 34.54 -6.16
CA ASN A 136 -12.35 35.34 -7.33
C ASN A 136 -12.93 34.70 -8.61
N GLU A 137 -13.14 35.53 -9.65
CA GLU A 137 -13.72 35.07 -10.92
C GLU A 137 -12.86 34.01 -11.62
N LYS A 138 -11.53 34.06 -11.44
CA LYS A 138 -10.60 33.10 -12.05
C LYS A 138 -10.77 31.68 -11.49
N VAL A 139 -10.92 31.56 -10.17
CA VAL A 139 -11.18 30.28 -9.47
C VAL A 139 -12.55 29.77 -9.86
N THR A 140 -13.57 30.62 -9.79
CA THR A 140 -14.95 30.26 -10.17
C THR A 140 -15.02 29.79 -11.62
N GLY A 141 -14.40 30.52 -12.55
CA GLY A 141 -14.30 30.16 -13.96
C GLY A 141 -13.63 28.81 -14.16
N THR A 142 -12.49 28.57 -13.50
CA THR A 142 -11.78 27.28 -13.55
C THR A 142 -12.68 26.13 -13.08
N LEU A 143 -13.40 26.30 -11.98
CA LEU A 143 -14.28 25.27 -11.43
C LEU A 143 -15.50 25.00 -12.33
N ARG A 144 -16.03 26.03 -13.00
CA ARG A 144 -17.12 25.90 -13.98
C ARG A 144 -16.67 25.23 -15.28
N GLU A 145 -15.44 25.45 -15.72
CA GLU A 145 -14.87 24.75 -16.87
C GLU A 145 -14.76 23.23 -16.62
N LEU A 146 -14.43 22.85 -15.38
CA LEU A 146 -14.19 21.45 -14.99
C LEU A 146 -15.48 20.67 -14.70
N ASP A 147 -16.60 21.35 -14.48
CA ASP A 147 -17.86 20.72 -14.13
C ASP A 147 -19.07 21.42 -14.76
N LYS A 148 -19.75 20.73 -15.66
CA LYS A 148 -20.97 21.20 -16.30
C LYS A 148 -22.05 21.56 -15.28
N ALA A 149 -22.16 20.83 -14.16
CA ALA A 149 -23.15 21.12 -13.13
C ALA A 149 -22.93 22.50 -12.48
N LYS A 150 -21.68 22.96 -12.41
CA LYS A 150 -21.31 24.28 -11.85
C LYS A 150 -21.55 25.44 -12.82
N GLN A 151 -21.68 25.17 -14.12
CA GLN A 151 -21.84 26.22 -15.14
C GLN A 151 -23.19 26.93 -15.00
N THR A 152 -24.24 26.17 -14.70
CA THR A 152 -25.63 26.65 -14.64
C THR A 152 -26.14 26.81 -13.22
N SER A 153 -25.36 26.45 -12.20
CA SER A 153 -25.74 26.57 -10.80
C SER A 153 -25.74 28.02 -10.33
N ASP A 154 -26.68 28.37 -9.46
CA ASP A 154 -26.63 29.60 -8.69
C ASP A 154 -25.48 29.57 -7.66
N ALA A 155 -25.28 30.67 -6.93
CA ALA A 155 -24.16 30.81 -6.00
C ALA A 155 -24.20 29.79 -4.85
N LEU A 156 -25.39 29.49 -4.31
CA LEU A 156 -25.56 28.58 -3.19
C LEU A 156 -25.31 27.13 -3.61
N GLU A 157 -25.88 26.74 -4.74
CA GLU A 157 -25.72 25.40 -5.29
C GLU A 157 -24.28 25.17 -5.77
N PHE A 158 -23.64 26.19 -6.33
CA PHE A 158 -22.22 26.14 -6.69
C PHE A 158 -21.35 25.81 -5.47
N GLU A 159 -21.53 26.53 -4.35
CA GLU A 159 -20.78 26.29 -3.11
C GLU A 159 -21.05 24.87 -2.56
N ARG A 160 -22.31 24.41 -2.63
CA ARG A 160 -22.69 23.06 -2.18
C ARG A 160 -21.98 21.97 -2.99
N ILE A 161 -21.99 22.08 -4.32
CA ILE A 161 -21.34 21.11 -5.23
C ILE A 161 -19.82 21.14 -5.02
N GLU A 162 -19.23 22.33 -4.95
CA GLU A 162 -17.78 22.47 -4.76
C GLU A 162 -17.34 21.91 -3.39
N ARG A 163 -18.10 22.16 -2.33
CA ARG A 163 -17.86 21.54 -1.02
C ARG A 163 -17.98 20.03 -1.08
N HIS A 164 -18.97 19.51 -1.79
CA HIS A 164 -19.15 18.07 -1.96
C HIS A 164 -17.93 17.43 -2.63
N ASP A 165 -17.41 18.05 -3.70
CA ASP A 165 -16.23 17.54 -4.39
C ASP A 165 -14.99 17.52 -3.49
N ARG A 166 -14.79 18.54 -2.64
CA ARG A 166 -13.69 18.55 -1.66
C ARG A 166 -13.81 17.43 -0.63
N LEU A 167 -15.01 17.10 -0.19
CA LEU A 167 -15.21 15.96 0.73
C LEU A 167 -14.81 14.64 0.04
N LYS A 168 -15.08 14.51 -1.27
CA LYS A 168 -14.63 13.34 -2.04
C LYS A 168 -13.12 13.26 -2.22
N LEU A 169 -12.41 14.39 -2.23
CA LEU A 169 -10.96 14.38 -2.13
C LEU A 169 -10.47 13.81 -0.79
N ASP A 170 -11.14 14.12 0.32
CA ASP A 170 -10.82 13.55 1.63
C ASP A 170 -11.03 12.03 1.66
N ASP A 171 -12.16 11.55 1.12
CA ASP A 171 -12.44 10.12 0.94
C ASP A 171 -11.28 9.42 0.18
N MET A 172 -10.78 10.04 -0.90
CA MET A 172 -9.65 9.52 -1.68
C MET A 172 -8.31 9.56 -0.92
N MET A 173 -8.03 10.62 -0.15
CA MET A 173 -6.82 10.69 0.67
C MET A 173 -6.83 9.64 1.79
N ASN A 174 -7.98 9.41 2.42
CA ASN A 174 -8.17 8.35 3.41
C ASN A 174 -7.96 6.96 2.80
N PHE A 175 -8.48 6.74 1.59
CA PHE A 175 -8.24 5.53 0.81
C PHE A 175 -6.74 5.30 0.57
N PHE A 176 -6.01 6.31 0.08
CA PHE A 176 -4.56 6.24 -0.13
C PHE A 176 -3.77 6.03 1.17
N SER A 177 -4.19 6.65 2.28
CA SER A 177 -3.60 6.44 3.61
C SER A 177 -3.75 4.99 4.07
N MET A 178 -4.93 4.38 3.85
CA MET A 178 -5.16 2.97 4.16
C MET A 178 -4.26 2.05 3.33
N LEU A 179 -4.11 2.32 2.04
CA LEU A 179 -3.21 1.56 1.16
C LEU A 179 -1.75 1.67 1.60
N ALA A 180 -1.32 2.86 2.00
CA ALA A 180 0.05 3.16 2.42
C ALA A 180 0.51 2.41 3.69
N GLN A 181 -0.41 1.98 4.55
CA GLN A 181 -0.10 1.42 5.88
C GLN A 181 -0.09 -0.10 5.94
N ARG A 182 -0.81 -0.79 5.05
CA ARG A 182 -0.95 -2.26 5.12
C ARG A 182 0.17 -2.95 4.33
N GLU A 183 0.96 -3.80 4.97
CA GLU A 183 1.96 -4.63 4.27
C GLU A 183 1.31 -5.56 3.23
N SER A 184 0.10 -6.04 3.51
CA SER A 184 -0.70 -6.83 2.57
C SER A 184 -1.16 -6.04 1.33
N SER A 185 -1.18 -4.70 1.39
CA SER A 185 -1.55 -3.88 0.24
C SER A 185 -0.52 -3.96 -0.87
N LYS A 186 0.74 -4.34 -0.60
CA LYS A 186 1.73 -4.55 -1.68
C LYS A 186 1.28 -5.62 -2.68
N SER A 187 0.74 -6.74 -2.20
CA SER A 187 0.23 -7.75 -3.13
C SER A 187 -1.00 -7.26 -3.88
N ILE A 188 -1.90 -6.52 -3.23
CA ILE A 188 -3.11 -5.99 -3.87
C ILE A 188 -2.76 -4.93 -4.92
N VAL A 189 -1.92 -3.96 -4.58
CA VAL A 189 -1.45 -2.89 -5.48
C VAL A 189 -0.70 -3.45 -6.69
N ASN A 190 0.10 -4.51 -6.52
CA ASN A 190 0.76 -5.16 -7.65
C ASN A 190 -0.22 -5.78 -8.67
N HIS A 191 -1.44 -6.13 -8.25
CA HIS A 191 -2.45 -6.73 -9.13
C HIS A 191 -3.48 -5.71 -9.62
N VAL A 192 -3.72 -4.65 -8.84
CA VAL A 192 -4.71 -3.62 -9.10
C VAL A 192 -3.96 -2.28 -9.17
N ASP A 193 -3.58 -1.87 -10.37
CA ASP A 193 -2.98 -0.56 -10.59
C ASP A 193 -4.07 0.53 -10.48
N PHE A 194 -3.89 1.45 -9.53
CA PHE A 194 -4.80 2.56 -9.28
C PHE A 194 -4.46 3.79 -10.15
N ALA A 195 -3.69 3.58 -11.23
CA ALA A 195 -3.10 4.62 -12.07
C ALA A 195 -2.35 5.64 -11.20
N TYR A 196 -1.50 5.13 -10.30
CA TYR A 196 -0.85 5.95 -9.28
C TYR A 196 -0.02 7.10 -9.88
N ASP A 197 0.62 6.87 -11.02
CA ASP A 197 1.35 7.89 -11.79
C ASP A 197 0.50 9.11 -12.16
N TRP A 198 -0.81 8.94 -12.28
CA TRP A 198 -1.73 10.03 -12.56
C TRP A 198 -2.02 10.85 -11.30
N TRP A 199 -2.23 10.18 -10.17
CA TRP A 199 -2.53 10.82 -8.88
C TRP A 199 -1.31 11.48 -8.24
N ARG A 200 -0.16 10.81 -8.35
CA ARG A 200 1.09 11.16 -7.67
C ARG A 200 1.48 12.62 -7.81
N PRO A 201 1.65 13.20 -9.02
CA PRO A 201 2.04 14.60 -9.16
C PRO A 201 0.98 15.57 -8.64
N ALA A 202 -0.31 15.25 -8.81
CA ALA A 202 -1.41 16.10 -8.37
C ALA A 202 -1.52 16.15 -6.83
N LEU A 203 -1.44 14.99 -6.18
CA LEU A 203 -1.42 14.90 -4.72
C LEU A 203 -0.15 15.52 -4.14
N MET A 204 1.00 15.35 -4.80
CA MET A 204 2.26 15.91 -4.33
C MET A 204 2.30 17.44 -4.38
N LEU A 205 1.60 18.07 -5.34
CA LEU A 205 1.40 19.52 -5.35
C LEU A 205 0.65 20.00 -4.10
N VAL A 206 -0.48 19.38 -3.77
CA VAL A 206 -1.25 19.73 -2.56
C VAL A 206 -0.45 19.43 -1.29
N ALA A 207 0.29 18.32 -1.26
CA ALA A 207 1.15 17.95 -0.15
C ALA A 207 2.28 18.98 0.09
N GLN A 208 2.89 19.49 -0.98
CA GLN A 208 3.93 20.50 -0.87
C GLN A 208 3.36 21.81 -0.32
N LEU A 209 2.19 22.24 -0.80
CA LEU A 209 1.49 23.42 -0.26
C LEU A 209 1.10 23.24 1.21
N GLN A 210 0.64 22.04 1.58
CA GLN A 210 0.33 21.70 2.97
C GLN A 210 1.57 21.83 3.86
N LYS A 211 2.72 21.33 3.40
CA LYS A 211 3.99 21.40 4.12
C LYS A 211 4.43 22.86 4.30
N GLU A 212 4.48 23.64 3.23
CA GLU A 212 4.84 25.07 3.28
C GLU A 212 3.98 25.87 4.25
N ARG A 213 2.67 25.59 4.26
CA ARG A 213 1.75 26.23 5.21
C ARG A 213 2.06 25.87 6.66
N ARG A 214 2.31 24.59 6.95
CA ARG A 214 2.72 24.16 8.29
C ARG A 214 4.04 24.82 8.71
N ASP A 215 5.02 24.86 7.82
CA ASP A 215 6.35 25.39 8.13
C ASP A 215 6.33 26.90 8.41
N THR A 216 5.40 27.62 7.78
CA THR A 216 5.21 29.08 7.98
C THR A 216 4.32 29.46 9.16
N HIS A 217 3.50 28.54 9.70
CA HIS A 217 2.51 28.84 10.73
C HIS A 217 2.79 28.06 12.04
N PRO A 218 3.34 28.71 13.08
CA PRO A 218 3.68 28.05 14.35
C PRO A 218 2.50 27.35 15.03
N LYS A 219 1.29 27.94 14.96
CA LYS A 219 0.08 27.34 15.54
C LYS A 219 -0.25 25.97 14.93
N ILE A 220 -0.09 25.81 13.62
CA ILE A 220 -0.28 24.53 12.92
C ILE A 220 0.75 23.51 13.45
N GLN A 221 2.02 23.88 13.58
CA GLN A 221 3.06 22.97 14.09
C GLN A 221 2.80 22.48 15.52
N VAL A 222 2.22 23.36 16.36
CA VAL A 222 1.89 23.05 17.75
C VAL A 222 0.65 22.16 17.83
N LEU A 223 -0.43 22.52 17.13
CA LEU A 223 -1.75 21.89 17.31
C LEU A 223 -2.05 20.74 16.34
N CYS A 224 -1.49 20.76 15.13
CA CYS A 224 -1.71 19.73 14.12
C CYS A 224 -0.55 18.73 14.11
N LYS A 225 -0.70 17.63 14.84
CA LYS A 225 0.27 16.52 14.91
C LYS A 225 0.04 15.41 13.88
N ASN A 226 -0.99 15.56 13.05
CA ASN A 226 -1.32 14.58 12.02
C ASN A 226 -0.17 14.42 11.03
N ARG A 227 -0.05 13.20 10.48
CA ARG A 227 0.92 12.86 9.44
C ARG A 227 0.65 13.74 8.20
N LEU A 228 1.71 14.23 7.57
CA LEU A 228 1.56 15.05 6.36
C LEU A 228 1.24 14.16 5.16
N LEU A 229 0.54 14.73 4.18
CA LEU A 229 0.21 14.01 2.95
C LEU A 229 1.47 13.54 2.21
N GLN A 230 2.57 14.29 2.30
CA GLN A 230 3.87 13.91 1.75
C GLN A 230 4.33 12.52 2.26
N ASP A 231 4.09 12.22 3.54
CA ASP A 231 4.59 11.00 4.16
C ASP A 231 3.76 9.79 3.71
N ILE A 232 2.50 10.02 3.33
CA ILE A 232 1.61 9.03 2.71
C ILE A 232 2.11 8.75 1.28
N ILE A 233 2.37 9.82 0.50
CA ILE A 233 2.89 9.72 -0.87
C ILE A 233 4.21 8.95 -0.90
N TRP A 234 5.19 9.27 -0.04
CA TRP A 234 6.45 8.52 0.02
C TRP A 234 6.27 7.05 0.43
N SER A 235 5.24 6.74 1.21
CA SER A 235 4.91 5.35 1.52
C SER A 235 4.38 4.63 0.28
N LEU A 236 3.50 5.29 -0.48
CA LEU A 236 2.97 4.77 -1.74
C LEU A 236 4.08 4.64 -2.80
N ASP A 237 4.97 5.63 -2.94
CA ASP A 237 6.13 5.56 -3.82
C ASP A 237 6.90 4.24 -3.63
N ARG A 238 7.18 3.87 -2.37
CA ARG A 238 7.85 2.61 -2.03
C ARG A 238 7.03 1.36 -2.36
N VAL A 239 5.69 1.44 -2.30
CA VAL A 239 4.79 0.33 -2.67
C VAL A 239 4.76 0.16 -4.19
N TYR A 240 4.72 1.25 -4.95
CA TYR A 240 4.67 1.27 -6.41
C TYR A 240 6.06 1.20 -7.08
N GLY A 241 7.14 1.26 -6.31
CA GLY A 241 8.51 1.16 -6.81
C GLY A 241 9.11 2.47 -7.33
N HIS A 242 8.51 3.62 -7.01
CA HIS A 242 9.11 4.94 -7.28
C HIS A 242 10.15 5.29 -6.23
N GLU A 243 11.16 6.05 -6.65
CA GLU A 243 12.04 6.73 -5.71
C GLU A 243 11.34 7.97 -5.12
N PRO A 244 11.25 8.09 -3.78
CA PRO A 244 10.66 9.25 -3.15
C PRO A 244 11.43 10.53 -3.51
N VAL A 245 10.71 11.53 -4.03
CA VAL A 245 11.28 12.87 -4.25
C VAL A 245 11.34 13.58 -2.91
N THR A 246 12.55 13.88 -2.43
CA THR A 246 12.80 14.50 -1.12
C THR A 246 13.42 15.88 -1.28
N GLY A 247 13.03 16.81 -0.39
CA GLY A 247 13.50 18.19 -0.41
C GLY A 247 12.64 19.13 -1.25
N ASP A 248 12.34 20.31 -0.72
CA ASP A 248 11.35 21.24 -1.29
C ASP A 248 11.70 21.69 -2.72
N LYS A 249 12.97 22.01 -2.96
CA LYS A 249 13.44 22.39 -4.29
C LYS A 249 13.28 21.27 -5.32
N ALA A 250 13.55 20.03 -4.93
CA ALA A 250 13.44 18.87 -5.81
C ALA A 250 11.97 18.55 -6.13
N VAL A 251 11.09 18.66 -5.12
CA VAL A 251 9.64 18.50 -5.31
C VAL A 251 9.11 19.55 -6.29
N TRP A 252 9.44 20.83 -6.10
CA TRP A 252 9.01 21.88 -7.05
C TRP A 252 9.62 21.73 -8.43
N ALA A 253 10.89 21.31 -8.54
CA ALA A 253 11.50 21.00 -9.83
C ALA A 253 10.75 19.87 -10.55
N TYR A 254 10.41 18.79 -9.84
CA TYR A 254 9.61 17.69 -10.37
C TYR A 254 8.22 18.18 -10.80
N LEU A 255 7.49 18.89 -9.94
CA LEU A 255 6.13 19.36 -10.22
C LEU A 255 6.11 20.33 -11.41
N SER A 256 7.04 21.29 -11.42
CA SER A 256 7.13 22.28 -12.49
C SER A 256 7.61 21.66 -13.80
N ALA A 257 8.33 20.54 -13.82
CA ALA A 257 8.74 19.88 -15.06
C ALA A 257 7.73 18.82 -15.54
N HIS A 258 6.77 18.41 -14.72
CA HIS A 258 5.91 17.26 -15.00
C HIS A 258 4.93 17.51 -16.18
N PRO A 259 4.98 16.74 -17.28
CA PRO A 259 4.14 16.96 -18.46
C PRO A 259 2.64 16.92 -18.16
N LEU A 260 2.22 16.00 -17.28
CA LEU A 260 0.82 15.90 -16.88
C LEU A 260 0.29 17.20 -16.23
N LEU A 261 1.11 17.86 -15.41
CA LEU A 261 0.71 19.09 -14.75
C LEU A 261 0.76 20.27 -15.72
N LYS A 262 1.87 20.41 -16.47
CA LYS A 262 2.09 21.52 -17.39
C LYS A 262 1.16 21.48 -18.60
N GLU A 263 1.21 20.42 -19.38
CA GLU A 263 0.63 20.36 -20.72
C GLU A 263 -0.84 19.96 -20.67
N ARG A 264 -1.17 18.97 -19.84
CA ARG A 264 -2.54 18.43 -19.79
C ARG A 264 -3.46 19.25 -18.89
N PHE A 265 -3.00 19.63 -17.70
CA PHE A 265 -3.84 20.33 -16.74
C PHE A 265 -3.66 21.85 -16.73
N GLY A 266 -2.57 22.37 -17.30
CA GLY A 266 -2.31 23.81 -17.34
C GLY A 266 -1.89 24.36 -15.98
N LEU A 267 -0.76 23.87 -15.47
CA LEU A 267 -0.15 24.31 -14.20
C LEU A 267 -0.06 25.85 -14.11
N ASP A 268 -0.58 26.42 -13.02
CA ASP A 268 -0.47 27.86 -12.73
C ASP A 268 1.01 28.27 -12.71
N GLN A 269 1.37 29.31 -13.47
CA GLN A 269 2.74 29.81 -13.56
C GLN A 269 3.32 30.21 -12.19
N ARG A 270 2.47 30.57 -11.22
CA ARG A 270 2.88 30.88 -9.84
C ARG A 270 3.42 29.68 -9.07
N TYR A 271 3.28 28.45 -9.59
CA TYR A 271 3.95 27.26 -9.04
C TYR A 271 5.36 27.05 -9.59
N CYS A 272 5.69 27.66 -10.72
CA CYS A 272 7.03 27.60 -11.26
C CYS A 272 7.91 28.58 -10.47
N PRO A 273 8.98 28.13 -9.80
CA PRO A 273 9.95 29.07 -9.26
C PRO A 273 10.43 29.96 -10.39
N ALA A 274 10.45 31.27 -10.19
CA ALA A 274 10.95 32.21 -11.18
C ALA A 274 12.33 31.72 -11.63
N ALA A 275 12.50 31.49 -12.94
CA ALA A 275 13.81 31.37 -13.53
C ALA A 275 14.46 32.75 -13.41
N ASN A 276 14.97 33.09 -12.22
CA ASN A 276 16.00 34.07 -11.90
C ASN A 276 16.02 34.35 -10.39
N GLY A 277 17.19 34.09 -9.82
CA GLY A 277 17.62 34.52 -8.50
C GLY A 277 19.15 34.57 -8.48
N THR A 278 19.73 35.24 -9.47
CA THR A 278 21.03 35.90 -9.33
C THR A 278 20.89 36.95 -8.23
N THR A 279 21.48 36.68 -7.06
CA THR A 279 22.30 37.60 -6.25
C THR A 279 22.93 36.81 -5.11
#